data_AF-A0A8J2PTJ3-F1
#
_entry.id   AF-A0A8J2PTJ3-F1
#
_cell.length_a   1.000
_cell.length_b   1.000
_cell.length_c   1.000
_cell.angle_alpha   90.00
_cell.angle_beta   90.00
_cell.angle_gamma   90.00
#
_symmetry.space_group_name_H-M   'P 1'
#
loop_
_entity.id
_entity.type
_entity.pdbx_description
1 polymer ?
#
loop_
_entity_poly.entity_id
_entity_poly.type
_entity_poly.pdbx_seq_one_letter_code
_entity_poly.pdbx_strand_id
1 'polypeptide(L)'
;YDAYIKPVEETYRKKLDVRRYSIVSKVLFEKNVARGVFYHRHGIPRVAMARKEIILSTGAYVTPILLIKSGIGAKQDLDAAKVKPVVILPQVGKKLQDHAILTVEPFTVTDPSATWSIQSNLSFSDIDQLLYEGKGKHIFK
;
A
#
# COMPACT_ATOMS: atom_id res chain seq x y z
N TYR A 1 9.41 12.03 6.17
CA TYR A 1 10.86 12.23 5.90
C TYR A 1 11.50 13.05 7.00
N ASP A 2 10.89 14.18 7.37
CA ASP A 2 11.43 15.13 8.36
C ASP A 2 11.62 14.56 9.78
N ALA A 3 10.74 13.66 10.22
CA ALA A 3 10.83 13.11 11.59
C ALA A 3 11.99 12.12 11.79
N TYR A 4 12.27 11.25 10.82
CA TYR A 4 13.17 10.08 11.01
C TYR A 4 14.39 10.05 10.09
N ILE A 5 14.27 10.57 8.86
CA ILE A 5 15.34 10.45 7.87
C ILE A 5 16.20 11.71 7.86
N LYS A 6 15.57 12.89 7.75
CA LYS A 6 16.28 14.18 7.67
C LYS A 6 17.26 14.41 8.83
N PRO A 7 16.91 14.18 10.12
CA PRO A 7 17.83 14.42 11.22
C PRO A 7 19.07 13.51 11.15
N VAL A 8 18.87 12.23 10.79
CA VAL A 8 19.97 11.26 10.68
C VAL A 8 20.84 11.54 9.46
N GLU A 9 20.23 11.96 8.34
CA GLU A 9 20.96 12.36 7.14
C GLU A 9 21.82 13.60 7.40
N GLU A 10 21.36 14.55 8.20
CA GLU A 10 22.11 15.77 8.55
C GLU A 10 23.22 15.50 9.59
N THR A 11 22.96 14.68 10.61
CA THR A 11 23.91 14.41 11.71
C THR A 11 24.89 13.27 11.43
N TYR A 12 24.47 12.21 10.72
CA TYR A 12 25.20 10.95 10.57
C TYR A 12 25.47 10.55 9.11
N ARG A 13 25.76 11.54 8.24
CA ARG A 13 25.96 11.40 6.78
C ARG A 13 26.72 10.17 6.28
N LYS A 14 27.64 9.61 7.06
CA LYS A 14 28.47 8.45 6.64
C LYS A 14 27.78 7.08 6.77
N LYS A 15 26.65 6.95 7.48
CA LYS A 15 26.01 5.64 7.74
C LYS A 15 24.69 5.43 7.00
N LEU A 16 24.07 6.48 6.46
CA LEU A 16 22.81 6.44 5.75
C LEU A 16 22.95 7.11 4.38
N ASP A 17 22.54 6.40 3.33
CA ASP A 17 22.53 6.90 1.96
C ASP A 17 21.10 6.89 1.41
N VAL A 18 20.54 8.08 1.17
CA VAL A 18 19.16 8.26 0.72
C VAL A 18 19.12 8.55 -0.79
N ARG A 19 18.70 7.56 -1.57
CA ARG A 19 18.63 7.67 -3.04
C ARG A 19 17.22 8.03 -3.52
N ARG A 20 16.88 9.32 -3.52
CA ARG A 20 15.64 9.83 -4.13
C ARG A 20 15.56 9.54 -5.64
N TYR A 21 14.33 9.54 -6.16
CA TYR A 21 14.00 9.27 -7.58
C TYR A 21 14.47 7.89 -8.07
N SER A 22 14.48 6.91 -7.18
CA SER A 22 14.96 5.54 -7.43
C SER A 22 13.78 4.56 -7.37
N ILE A 23 13.32 4.09 -8.53
CA ILE A 23 12.20 3.15 -8.62
C ILE A 23 12.76 1.74 -8.71
N VAL A 24 12.61 0.97 -7.63
CA VAL A 24 13.00 -0.45 -7.59
C VAL A 24 12.08 -1.26 -8.50
N SER A 25 12.69 -2.06 -9.37
CA SER A 25 11.97 -2.84 -10.38
C SER A 25 12.02 -4.35 -10.13
N LYS A 26 13.08 -4.84 -9.47
CA LYS A 26 13.30 -6.26 -9.19
C LYS A 26 14.30 -6.47 -8.05
N VAL A 27 14.07 -7.48 -7.21
CA VAL A 27 15.05 -8.02 -6.24
C VAL A 27 15.87 -9.10 -6.93
N LEU A 28 17.19 -9.07 -6.70
CA LEU A 28 18.16 -10.00 -7.27
C LEU A 28 18.44 -11.11 -6.24
N PHE A 29 18.37 -12.36 -6.70
CA PHE A 29 18.54 -13.54 -5.87
C PHE A 29 19.73 -14.38 -6.33
N GLU A 30 20.47 -14.90 -5.36
CA GLU A 30 21.37 -16.05 -5.54
C GLU A 30 20.72 -17.23 -4.82
N LYS A 31 20.20 -18.20 -5.58
CA LYS A 31 19.31 -19.26 -5.07
C LYS A 31 18.14 -18.63 -4.31
N ASN A 32 18.07 -18.83 -2.99
CA ASN A 32 17.00 -18.33 -2.11
C ASN A 32 17.47 -17.15 -1.24
N VAL A 33 18.64 -16.56 -1.53
CA VAL A 33 19.18 -15.43 -0.76
C VAL A 33 19.07 -14.15 -1.59
N ALA A 34 18.41 -13.13 -1.04
CA ALA A 34 18.32 -11.82 -1.66
C ALA A 34 19.67 -11.09 -1.54
N ARG A 35 20.22 -10.63 -2.66
CA ARG A 35 21.59 -10.07 -2.75
C ARG A 35 21.65 -8.64 -3.23
N GLY A 36 20.63 -8.17 -3.93
CA GLY A 36 20.57 -6.78 -4.35
C GLY A 36 19.22 -6.39 -4.93
N VAL A 37 19.14 -5.15 -5.39
CA VAL A 37 17.98 -4.61 -6.09
C VAL A 37 18.42 -3.98 -7.40
N PHE A 38 17.65 -4.24 -8.45
CA PHE A 38 17.71 -3.51 -9.71
C PHE A 38 16.67 -2.40 -9.68
N TYR A 39 17.10 -1.18 -9.98
CA TYR A 39 16.28 0.02 -9.90
C TYR A 39 16.64 1.03 -10.98
N HIS A 40 15.72 1.93 -11.29
CA HIS A 40 15.97 3.05 -12.20
C HIS A 40 16.07 4.33 -11.39
N ARG A 41 17.16 5.08 -11.58
CA ARG A 41 17.32 6.41 -10.97
C ARG A 41 17.39 7.47 -12.05
N HIS A 42 16.41 8.37 -12.06
CA HIS A 42 16.22 9.33 -13.17
C HIS A 42 16.17 8.62 -14.54
N GLY A 43 15.47 7.50 -14.63
CA GLY A 43 15.37 6.67 -15.84
C GLY A 43 16.60 5.81 -16.14
N ILE A 44 17.73 6.01 -15.47
CA ILE A 44 18.97 5.27 -15.71
C ILE A 44 18.97 3.99 -14.88
N PRO A 45 19.16 2.80 -15.48
CA PRO A 45 19.24 1.54 -14.75
C PRO A 45 20.47 1.48 -13.83
N ARG A 46 20.27 0.95 -12.63
CA ARG A 46 21.28 0.83 -11.56
C ARG A 46 21.06 -0.46 -10.77
N VAL A 47 22.11 -0.90 -10.09
CA VAL A 47 22.07 -2.02 -9.14
C VAL A 47 22.64 -1.57 -7.80
N ALA A 48 21.98 -1.96 -6.72
CA ALA A 48 22.49 -1.81 -5.36
C ALA A 48 22.57 -3.19 -4.71
N MET A 49 23.75 -3.56 -4.20
CA MET A 49 24.00 -4.84 -3.54
C MET A 49 23.87 -4.70 -2.02
N ALA A 50 23.31 -5.72 -1.39
CA ALA A 50 23.13 -5.82 0.05
C ALA A 50 24.00 -6.93 0.62
N ARG A 51 24.77 -6.62 1.68
CA ARG A 51 25.62 -7.61 2.37
C ARG A 51 24.88 -8.46 3.39
N LYS A 52 23.78 -7.93 3.94
CA LYS A 52 23.01 -8.58 5.02
C LYS A 52 21.59 -8.87 4.57
N GLU A 53 20.80 -7.82 4.39
CA GLU A 53 19.34 -7.96 4.23
C GLU A 53 18.80 -6.93 3.23
N ILE A 54 17.62 -7.24 2.70
CA ILE A 54 16.81 -6.34 1.87
C ILE A 54 15.43 -6.27 2.51
N ILE A 55 15.01 -5.07 2.91
CA ILE A 55 13.72 -4.82 3.55
C ILE A 55 12.81 -4.13 2.53
N LEU A 56 11.65 -4.72 2.26
CA LEU A 56 10.66 -4.15 1.34
C LEU A 56 9.62 -3.35 2.12
N SER A 57 9.58 -2.05 1.88
CA SER A 57 8.64 -1.12 2.52
C SER A 57 7.90 -0.27 1.49
N THR A 58 7.60 -0.84 0.31
CA THR A 58 6.95 -0.13 -0.80
C THR A 58 5.43 0.02 -0.66
N GLY A 59 4.88 -0.26 0.54
CA GLY A 59 3.44 -0.20 0.82
C GLY A 59 2.67 -1.43 0.35
N ALA A 60 1.38 -1.51 0.73
CA ALA A 60 0.53 -2.70 0.54
C ALA A 60 0.29 -3.06 -0.93
N TYR A 61 0.26 -2.07 -1.83
CA TYR A 61 0.01 -2.28 -3.26
C TYR A 61 1.28 -2.70 -4.03
N VAL A 62 2.39 -1.98 -3.82
CA VAL A 62 3.59 -2.15 -4.66
C VAL A 62 4.46 -3.31 -4.18
N THR A 63 4.49 -3.61 -2.87
CA THR A 63 5.28 -4.73 -2.33
C THR A 63 4.93 -6.08 -2.96
N PRO A 64 3.65 -6.52 -3.05
CA PRO A 64 3.33 -7.78 -3.70
C PRO A 64 3.66 -7.79 -5.20
N ILE A 65 3.49 -6.67 -5.90
CA ILE A 65 3.86 -6.54 -7.32
C ILE A 65 5.38 -6.72 -7.48
N LEU A 66 6.18 -6.09 -6.62
CA LEU A 66 7.63 -6.21 -6.64
C LEU A 66 8.08 -7.64 -6.34
N LEU A 67 7.43 -8.33 -5.39
CA LEU A 67 7.69 -9.75 -5.10
C LEU A 67 7.43 -10.62 -6.33
N ILE A 68 6.27 -10.46 -7.00
CA ILE A 68 5.92 -11.21 -8.21
C ILE A 68 6.95 -10.96 -9.33
N LYS A 69 7.30 -9.69 -9.59
CA LYS A 69 8.35 -9.31 -10.56
C LYS A 69 9.72 -9.91 -10.24
N SER A 70 9.95 -10.24 -8.97
CA SER A 70 11.19 -10.82 -8.46
C SER A 70 11.15 -12.35 -8.38
N GLY A 71 10.06 -13.00 -8.78
CA GLY A 71 9.92 -14.45 -8.81
C GLY A 71 9.24 -15.04 -7.56
N ILE A 72 8.61 -14.23 -6.72
CA ILE A 72 7.90 -14.69 -5.51
C ILE A 72 6.41 -14.40 -5.67
N GLY A 73 5.60 -15.42 -5.90
CA GLY A 73 4.16 -15.26 -6.12
C GLY A 73 3.44 -16.56 -6.47
N ALA A 74 2.14 -16.46 -6.79
CA ALA A 74 1.40 -17.60 -7.31
C ALA A 74 1.95 -18.04 -8.67
N LYS A 75 1.92 -19.34 -8.97
CA LYS A 75 2.42 -19.88 -10.24
C LYS A 75 1.81 -19.16 -11.46
N GLN A 76 0.48 -18.99 -11.45
CA GLN A 76 -0.25 -18.33 -12.52
C GLN A 76 0.17 -16.87 -12.71
N ASP A 77 0.36 -16.13 -11.61
CA ASP A 77 0.78 -14.73 -11.64
C ASP A 77 2.22 -14.59 -12.19
N LEU A 78 3.12 -15.51 -11.81
CA LEU A 78 4.49 -15.57 -12.31
C LEU A 78 4.56 -15.93 -13.80
N ASP A 79 3.77 -16.92 -14.23
CA ASP A 79 3.67 -17.35 -15.62
C ASP A 79 3.12 -16.21 -16.50
N ALA A 80 2.05 -15.53 -16.06
CA ALA A 80 1.48 -14.37 -16.74
C ALA A 80 2.47 -13.21 -16.85
N ALA A 81 3.27 -12.98 -15.81
CA ALA A 81 4.33 -11.97 -15.80
C ALA A 81 5.61 -12.39 -16.54
N LYS A 82 5.68 -13.64 -17.04
CA LYS A 82 6.87 -14.24 -17.67
C LYS A 82 8.13 -14.16 -16.78
N VAL A 83 7.95 -14.41 -15.48
CA VAL A 83 9.03 -14.36 -14.48
C VAL A 83 9.38 -15.77 -14.02
N LYS A 84 10.67 -16.10 -14.04
CA LYS A 84 11.16 -17.37 -13.48
C LYS A 84 10.86 -17.43 -11.97
N PRO A 85 10.22 -18.49 -11.46
CA PRO A 85 9.96 -18.65 -10.04
C PRO A 85 11.26 -18.78 -9.22
N VAL A 86 11.31 -18.03 -8.12
CA VAL A 86 12.24 -18.21 -7.00
C VAL A 86 11.52 -18.98 -5.89
N VAL A 87 10.32 -18.54 -5.52
CA VAL A 87 9.43 -19.23 -4.56
C VAL A 87 7.99 -19.14 -5.06
N ILE A 88 7.30 -20.28 -5.10
CA ILE A 88 5.85 -20.32 -5.34
C ILE A 88 5.15 -20.01 -4.02
N LEU A 89 4.53 -18.83 -3.93
CA LEU A 89 3.82 -18.37 -2.74
C LEU A 89 2.45 -17.77 -3.14
N PRO A 90 1.37 -18.57 -3.16
CA PRO A 90 0.09 -18.18 -3.75
C PRO A 90 -0.62 -16.99 -3.09
N GLN A 91 -0.30 -16.69 -1.83
CA GLN A 91 -0.98 -15.65 -1.04
C GLN A 91 -0.40 -14.25 -1.29
N VAL A 92 0.72 -14.13 -2.03
CA VAL A 92 1.30 -12.82 -2.36
C VAL A 92 0.29 -12.00 -3.16
N GLY A 93 0.01 -10.78 -2.69
CA GLY A 93 -0.93 -9.87 -3.34
C GLY A 93 -2.40 -10.19 -3.11
N LYS A 94 -2.72 -11.20 -2.29
CA LYS A 94 -4.09 -11.51 -1.88
C LYS A 94 -4.42 -10.83 -0.54
N LYS A 95 -5.70 -10.83 -0.18
CA LYS A 95 -6.22 -10.29 1.09
C LYS A 95 -5.89 -8.81 1.34
N LEU A 96 -5.91 -8.00 0.28
CA LEU A 96 -5.92 -6.55 0.44
C LEU A 96 -7.18 -6.15 1.23
N GLN A 97 -6.97 -5.34 2.27
CA GLN A 97 -8.03 -4.80 3.11
C GLN A 97 -7.84 -3.30 3.16
N ASP A 98 -8.96 -2.58 3.14
CA ASP A 98 -9.00 -1.14 3.25
C ASP A 98 -10.27 -0.74 3.99
N HIS A 99 -10.32 0.49 4.48
CA HIS A 99 -11.53 1.06 5.05
C HIS A 99 -12.33 1.73 3.94
N ALA A 100 -13.50 1.18 3.63
CA ALA A 100 -14.42 1.83 2.71
C ALA A 100 -14.94 3.13 3.35
N ILE A 101 -14.84 4.23 2.60
CA ILE A 101 -15.37 5.53 3.01
C ILE A 101 -16.52 5.89 2.07
N LEU A 102 -17.65 6.26 2.68
CA LEU A 102 -18.78 6.86 1.99
C LEU A 102 -18.93 8.30 2.50
N THR A 103 -18.94 9.26 1.57
CA THR A 103 -19.30 10.64 1.87
C THR A 103 -20.72 10.87 1.36
N VAL A 104 -21.61 11.31 2.25
CA VAL A 104 -22.99 11.68 1.91
C VAL A 104 -23.09 13.21 1.77
N GLU A 105 -24.04 13.69 0.96
CA GLU A 105 -24.31 15.13 0.83
C GLU A 105 -24.69 15.74 2.20
N PRO A 106 -24.49 17.06 2.40
CA PRO A 106 -24.94 17.73 3.61
C PRO A 106 -26.42 17.45 3.85
N PHE A 107 -26.75 17.03 5.05
CA PHE A 107 -28.10 16.77 5.47
C PHE A 107 -28.40 17.52 6.76
N THR A 108 -29.66 17.84 7.00
CA THR A 108 -30.05 18.51 8.23
C THR A 108 -30.34 17.49 9.31
N VAL A 109 -29.72 17.68 10.48
CA VAL A 109 -30.03 16.92 11.69
C VAL A 109 -31.07 17.70 12.48
N THR A 110 -32.24 17.12 12.68
CA THR A 110 -33.34 17.78 13.41
C THR A 110 -33.13 17.78 14.93
N ASP A 111 -32.33 16.86 15.44
CA ASP A 111 -31.97 16.74 16.86
C ASP A 111 -30.44 16.87 17.03
N PRO A 112 -29.92 18.03 17.46
CA PRO A 112 -28.49 18.26 17.63
C PRO A 112 -27.80 17.26 18.57
N SER A 113 -28.54 16.67 19.53
CA SER A 113 -28.00 15.66 20.45
C SER A 113 -27.67 14.33 19.74
N ALA A 114 -28.28 14.07 18.57
CA ALA A 114 -28.07 12.86 17.78
C ALA A 114 -26.79 12.88 16.92
N THR A 115 -26.13 14.03 16.76
CA THR A 115 -24.98 14.20 15.84
C THR A 115 -23.85 13.19 16.08
N TRP A 116 -23.55 12.87 17.34
CA TRP A 116 -22.53 11.89 17.71
C TRP A 116 -22.97 10.42 17.59
N SER A 117 -24.28 10.17 17.49
CA SER A 117 -24.87 8.83 17.47
C SER A 117 -25.15 8.32 16.04
N ILE A 118 -25.13 9.21 15.05
CA ILE A 118 -25.38 8.87 13.64
C ILE A 118 -24.28 7.95 13.10
N GLN A 119 -23.00 8.22 13.40
CA GLN A 119 -21.90 7.42 12.82
C GLN A 119 -21.83 5.98 13.36
N SER A 120 -22.34 5.71 14.56
CA SER A 120 -22.16 4.44 15.26
C SER A 120 -23.34 3.47 15.13
N ASN A 121 -24.48 3.90 14.57
CA ASN A 121 -25.72 3.11 14.53
C ASN A 121 -26.40 3.06 13.15
N LEU A 122 -25.72 3.46 12.07
CA LEU A 122 -26.29 3.35 10.73
C LEU A 122 -26.22 1.91 10.22
N SER A 123 -27.37 1.38 9.84
CA SER A 123 -27.47 0.16 9.05
C SER A 123 -27.33 0.46 7.56
N PHE A 124 -27.08 -0.57 6.74
CA PHE A 124 -27.09 -0.41 5.29
C PHE A 124 -28.44 0.11 4.75
N SER A 125 -29.57 -0.23 5.39
CA SER A 125 -30.89 0.29 5.02
C SER A 125 -31.06 1.78 5.33
N ASP A 126 -30.47 2.28 6.42
CA ASP A 126 -30.53 3.72 6.73
C ASP A 126 -29.74 4.54 5.70
N ILE A 127 -28.63 3.99 5.21
CA ILE A 127 -27.82 4.59 4.15
C ILE A 127 -28.60 4.58 2.82
N ASP A 128 -29.25 3.45 2.49
CA ASP A 128 -30.06 3.32 1.28
C ASP A 128 -31.22 4.34 1.25
N GLN A 129 -31.93 4.46 2.37
CA GLN A 129 -33.02 5.43 2.53
C GLN A 129 -32.53 6.88 2.35
N LEU A 130 -31.37 7.21 2.92
CA LEU A 130 -30.81 8.55 2.78
C LEU A 130 -30.42 8.85 1.33
N LEU A 131 -29.75 7.90 0.65
CA LEU A 131 -29.22 8.09 -0.70
C LEU A 131 -30.32 8.17 -1.76
N TYR A 132 -31.35 7.33 -1.66
CA TYR A 132 -32.40 7.23 -2.70
C TYR A 132 -33.66 8.00 -2.37
N GLU A 133 -34.05 8.09 -1.09
CA GLU A 133 -35.29 8.76 -0.67
C GLU A 133 -35.05 10.15 -0.08
N GLY A 134 -33.80 10.51 0.23
CA GLY A 134 -33.45 11.76 0.91
C GLY A 134 -33.96 11.82 2.36
N LYS A 135 -34.23 10.66 2.97
CA LYS A 135 -34.80 10.53 4.31
C LYS A 135 -34.00 9.53 5.14
N GLY A 136 -33.88 9.77 6.44
CA GLY A 136 -33.25 8.84 7.36
C GLY A 136 -33.66 9.11 8.80
N LYS A 137 -33.33 8.18 9.69
CA LYS A 137 -33.61 8.34 11.12
C LYS A 137 -32.83 9.56 11.66
N HIS A 138 -33.55 10.63 11.99
CA HIS A 138 -33.04 11.95 12.40
C HIS A 138 -32.40 12.81 11.29
N ILE A 139 -32.60 12.46 10.02
CA ILE A 139 -31.93 13.07 8.87
C ILE A 139 -32.92 13.33 7.74
N PHE A 140 -32.90 14.55 7.18
CA PHE A 140 -33.60 14.89 5.94
C PHE A 140 -32.69 15.70 5.01
N LYS A 141 -32.88 15.53 3.70
CA LYS A 141 -32.28 16.37 2.66
C LYS A 141 -32.95 17.75 2.59
#